data_AF-A0A5K0W691-F1
#
_entry.id   AF-A0A5K0W691-F1
#
_cell.length_a   1.000
_cell.length_b   1.000
_cell.length_c   1.000
_cell.angle_alpha   90.00
_cell.angle_beta   90.00
_cell.angle_gamma   90.00
#
_symmetry.space_group_name_H-M   'P 1'
#
loop_
_entity.id
_entity.type
_entity.pdbx_description
1 polymer ?
#
loop_
_entity_poly.entity_id
_entity_poly.type
_entity_poly.pdbx_seq_one_letter_code
_entity_poly.pdbx_strand_id
1 'polypeptide(L)' 'VTTPLLKFMAEFVLNKSQRLTFDSSSPNGILLFREVSKLLVAYGSRILTLPVTTDVYANRYKGMWICLTILTR' A
#
# COMPACT_ATOMS: atom_id res chain seq x y z
N VAL A 1 -1.44 3.13 -13.97
CA VAL A 1 -0.75 1.81 -13.99
C VAL A 1 -0.37 1.31 -12.60
N THR A 2 0.00 2.16 -11.64
CA THR A 2 0.36 1.76 -10.26
C THR A 2 -0.85 1.42 -9.37
N THR A 3 -2.04 1.92 -9.70
CA THR A 3 -3.28 1.76 -8.92
C THR A 3 -3.73 0.31 -8.71
N PRO A 4 -3.68 -0.61 -9.71
CA PRO A 4 -4.02 -2.02 -9.52
C PRO A 4 -3.08 -2.72 -8.52
N LEU A 5 -1.78 -2.41 -8.55
CA LEU A 5 -0.80 -2.98 -7.62
C LEU A 5 -1.08 -2.53 -6.18
N LEU A 6 -1.37 -1.25 -5.98
CA LEU A 6 -1.74 -0.73 -4.65
C LEU A 6 -3.04 -1.35 -4.14
N LYS A 7 -4.04 -1.53 -5.01
CA LYS A 7 -5.29 -2.22 -4.63
C LYS A 7 -5.04 -3.67 -4.24
N PHE A 8 -4.21 -4.39 -4.99
CA PHE A 8 -3.82 -5.75 -4.62
C PHE A 8 -3.14 -5.78 -3.24
N MET A 9 -2.18 -4.87 -2.99
CA MET A 9 -1.51 -4.80 -1.69
C MET A 9 -2.48 -4.46 -0.54
N ALA A 10 -3.46 -3.59 -0.78
CA ALA A 10 -4.51 -3.31 0.19
C ALA A 10 -5.34 -4.56 0.51
N GLU A 11 -5.78 -5.32 -0.50
CA GLU A 11 -6.55 -6.55 -0.29
C GLU A 11 -5.73 -7.65 0.37
N PHE A 12 -4.44 -7.72 0.05
CA PHE A 12 -3.48 -8.65 0.63
C PHE A 12 -3.27 -8.40 2.13
N VAL A 13 -3.00 -7.15 2.53
CA VAL A 13 -2.81 -6.76 3.94
C VAL A 13 -4.12 -6.86 4.73
N LEU A 14 -5.25 -6.49 4.12
CA LEU A 14 -6.57 -6.65 4.74
C LEU A 14 -6.99 -8.11 4.91
N ASN A 15 -6.26 -9.06 4.31
CA ASN A 15 -6.53 -10.48 4.37
C ASN A 15 -8.02 -10.80 4.09
N LYS A 16 -8.56 -10.21 3.01
CA LYS A 16 -10.00 -10.27 2.68
C LYS A 16 -10.55 -11.70 2.54
N SER A 17 -9.68 -12.66 2.20
CA SER A 17 -10.02 -14.08 2.06
C SER A 17 -9.69 -14.92 3.30
N GLN A 18 -9.27 -14.30 4.42
CA GLN A 18 -8.84 -14.97 5.65
C GLN A 18 -7.76 -16.05 5.47
N ARG A 19 -6.97 -15.98 4.41
CA ARG A 19 -5.91 -16.96 4.09
C ARG A 19 -4.62 -16.76 4.88
N LEU A 20 -4.42 -15.56 5.44
CA LEU A 20 -3.22 -15.18 6.19
C LEU A 20 -3.57 -14.85 7.65
N THR A 21 -3.75 -15.88 8.47
CA THR A 21 -3.90 -15.72 9.92
C THR A 21 -2.53 -15.71 10.57
N PHE A 22 -2.16 -14.57 11.15
CA PHE A 22 -0.93 -14.40 11.89
C PHE A 22 -1.25 -14.20 13.36
N ASP A 23 -0.56 -14.90 14.24
CA ASP A 23 -0.61 -14.63 15.67
C ASP A 23 0.02 -13.26 15.97
N SER A 24 -0.38 -12.63 17.07
CA SER A 24 0.24 -11.39 17.55
C SER A 24 1.72 -11.67 17.83
N SER A 25 2.60 -11.10 17.00
CA SER A 25 4.07 -11.35 16.98
C SER A 25 4.55 -12.56 16.17
N SER A 26 3.84 -12.95 15.11
CA SER A 26 4.42 -13.90 14.15
C SER A 26 5.61 -13.29 13.38
N PRO A 27 6.72 -14.03 13.20
CA PRO A 27 7.83 -13.58 12.36
C PRO A 27 7.41 -13.26 10.92
N ASN A 28 6.44 -14.01 10.40
CA ASN A 28 5.90 -13.81 9.05
C ASN A 28 5.11 -12.50 8.92
N GLY A 29 4.36 -12.10 9.96
CA GLY A 29 3.67 -10.80 10.00
C GLY A 29 4.66 -9.64 10.01
N ILE A 30 5.77 -9.77 10.75
CA ILE A 30 6.85 -8.76 10.76
C ILE A 30 7.53 -8.64 9.39
N LEU A 31 7.82 -9.78 8.74
CA LEU A 31 8.39 -9.79 7.39
C LEU A 31 7.45 -9.16 6.37
N LEU A 32 6.16 -9.49 6.44
CA LEU A 32 5.12 -8.93 5.57
C LEU A 32 5.01 -7.42 5.77
N PHE A 33 4.95 -6.95 7.02
CA PHE A 33 4.95 -5.52 7.33
C PHE A 33 6.18 -4.80 6.77
N ARG A 34 7.36 -5.40 6.88
CA ARG A 34 8.61 -4.84 6.35
C ARG A 34 8.55 -4.66 4.83
N GLU A 35 8.11 -5.67 4.09
CA GLU A 35 8.04 -5.59 2.62
C GLU A 35 6.96 -4.61 2.15
N VAL A 36 5.81 -4.59 2.82
CA VAL A 36 4.73 -3.62 2.53
C VAL A 36 5.22 -2.19 2.81
N SER A 37 5.93 -1.97 3.92
CA SER A 37 6.48 -0.65 4.27
C SER A 37 7.48 -0.15 3.22
N LYS A 38 8.35 -1.01 2.69
CA LYS A 38 9.27 -0.63 1.59
C LYS A 38 8.50 -0.19 0.35
N LEU A 39 7.43 -0.89 -0.02
CA LEU A 39 6.60 -0.55 -1.16
C LEU A 39 5.89 0.80 -0.97
N LEU A 40 5.34 1.06 0.23
CA LEU A 40 4.71 2.34 0.55
C LEU A 40 5.69 3.51 0.46
N VAL A 41 6.91 3.35 1.02
CA VAL A 41 7.96 4.37 0.93
C VAL A 41 8.37 4.61 -0.52
N ALA A 42 8.60 3.55 -1.30
CA ALA A 42 8.97 3.67 -2.71
C ALA A 42 7.88 4.40 -3.52
N TYR A 43 6.61 4.09 -3.27
CA TYR A 43 5.49 4.76 -3.93
C TYR A 43 5.40 6.24 -3.53
N GLY A 44 5.48 6.54 -2.23
CA GLY A 44 5.43 7.90 -1.70
C GLY A 44 6.55 8.77 -2.27
N SER A 45 7.80 8.30 -2.18
CA SER A 45 8.97 8.99 -2.75
C SER A 45 8.81 9.23 -4.26
N ARG A 46 8.29 8.24 -4.99
CA ARG A 46 8.07 8.39 -6.44
C ARG A 46 7.02 9.47 -6.75
N ILE A 47 5.90 9.50 -6.03
CA ILE A 47 4.84 10.47 -6.27
C ILE A 47 5.26 11.91 -5.95
N LEU A 48 6.08 12.09 -4.91
CA LEU A 48 6.63 13.39 -4.52
C LEU A 48 7.53 13.98 -5.61
N THR A 49 8.28 13.13 -6.32
CA THR A 49 9.17 13.55 -7.42
C THR A 49 8.46 13.83 -8.75
N LEU A 50 7.22 13.37 -8.92
CA LEU A 50 6.49 13.56 -10.18
C LEU A 50 5.92 14.98 -10.27
N PRO A 51 6.05 15.66 -11.44
CA PRO A 51 5.44 16.97 -11.64
C PRO A 51 3.90 16.89 -11.51
N VAL A 52 3.29 17.99 -11.06
CA VAL A 52 1.84 18.08 -10.91
C VAL A 52 1.21 18.13 -12.31
N THR A 53 0.40 17.13 -12.63
CA THR A 53 -0.38 17.07 -13.87
C THR A 53 -1.77 17.67 -13.67
N THR A 54 -2.47 18.00 -14.76
CA THR A 54 -3.85 18.50 -14.74
C THR A 54 -4.85 17.60 -13.99
N ASP A 55 -4.67 16.27 -14.02
CA ASP A 55 -5.49 15.33 -13.24
C ASP A 55 -4.79 14.91 -11.93
N VAL A 56 -4.80 15.82 -10.95
CA VAL A 56 -4.17 15.60 -9.63
C VAL A 56 -4.87 14.49 -8.85
N TYR A 57 -6.19 14.34 -9.02
CA TYR A 57 -6.96 13.36 -8.28
C TYR A 57 -6.60 11.93 -8.68
N ALA A 58 -6.63 11.62 -9.98
CA ALA A 58 -6.32 10.27 -10.44
C ALA A 58 -4.86 9.90 -10.21
N ASN A 59 -3.95 10.87 -10.34
CA ASN A 59 -2.51 10.62 -10.33
C ASN A 59 -1.87 10.70 -8.94
N ARG A 60 -2.49 11.40 -7.97
CA ARG A 60 -1.96 11.52 -6.60
C ARG A 60 -2.93 11.04 -5.54
N TYR A 61 -4.06 11.72 -5.38
CA TYR A 61 -4.95 11.51 -4.23
C TYR A 61 -5.53 10.10 -4.17
N LYS A 62 -5.93 9.55 -5.30
CA LYS A 62 -6.48 8.18 -5.37
C LYS A 62 -5.50 7.13 -4.84
N GLY A 63 -4.22 7.25 -5.19
CA GLY A 63 -3.23 6.29 -4.74
C GLY A 63 -2.73 6.55 -3.32
N MET A 64 -2.65 7.82 -2.89
CA MET A 64 -2.39 8.17 -1.48
C MET A 64 -3.47 7.61 -0.56
N TRP A 65 -4.74 7.72 -0.95
CA TRP A 65 -5.85 7.14 -0.20
C TRP A 65 -5.71 5.62 -0.03
N ILE A 66 -5.37 4.90 -1.10
CA ILE A 66 -5.12 3.44 -1.01
C ILE A 66 -3.94 3.13 -0.09
N CYS A 67 -2.86 3.92 -0.13
CA CYS A 67 -1.72 3.76 0.77
C CYS A 67 -2.09 3.97 2.24
N LEU A 68 -2.95 4.95 2.53
CA LEU A 68 -3.48 5.16 3.88
C LEU A 68 -4.32 3.97 4.33
N THR A 69 -5.18 3.43 3.46
CA THR A 69 -5.95 2.21 3.75
C THR A 69 -5.05 1.01 4.08
N ILE A 70 -3.87 0.90 3.47
CA ILE A 70 -2.89 -0.15 3.78
C ILE A 70 -2.30 0.04 5.19
N LEU A 71 -2.13 1.29 5.66
CA LEU A 71 -1.54 1.61 6.97
C LEU A 71 -2.51 1.50 8.14
N THR A 72 -3.83 1.61 7.92
CA THR A 72 -4.82 1.62 9.01
C THR A 72 -5.04 0.25 9.66
N ARG A 73 -4.34 -0.81 9.22
CA ARG A 73 -4.38 -2.14 9.80
C ARG A 73 -3.03 -2.54 10.35
#